data_AF-A0A7Y4QVR2-F1
#
_entry.id   AF-A0A7Y4QVR2-F1
#
_cell.length_a   1.000
_cell.length_b   1.000
_cell.length_c   1.000
_cell.angle_alpha   90.00
_cell.angle_beta   90.00
_cell.angle_gamma   90.00
#
_symmetry.space_group_name_H-M   'P 1'
#
loop_
_entity.id
_entity.type
_entity.pdbx_description
1 polymer ?
#
loop_
_entity_poly.entity_id
_entity_poly.type
_entity_poly.pdbx_seq_one_letter_code
_entity_poly.pdbx_strand_id
1 'polypeptide(L)'
;MTGKITNFFRMASSLKLPGLISFYRLKYFSGDDKGIHKFPLKNGLRLNINKNEGDLTTFFEVFIDEDYAFGEAANESINILDIGANVGFFSLYISKKFPKAKIFSFEPFPETFKKLQSHFSQNNITNVTPFNLAVSDFDGTSKFYSFEWTGCNTLVDGEFDESLSTVTEVNCIKFDKLRELSGVQKFEYAKIDCEGSEYPMLLNSSDEAILAVKKYIIEMHNSEKYSKDDLANKLTGLGYKVHRTENLLFAEI
;
A
#
# COMPACT_ATOMS: atom_id res chain seq x y z
N MET A 1 -3.10 24.31 -11.39
CA MET A 1 -1.75 24.32 -12.01
C MET A 1 -0.61 24.52 -11.00
N THR A 2 -0.85 25.12 -9.83
CA THR A 2 0.17 25.43 -8.81
C THR A 2 0.68 24.23 -8.00
N GLY A 3 -0.16 23.25 -7.69
CA GLY A 3 0.25 22.06 -6.88
C GLY A 3 1.27 21.14 -7.56
N LYS A 4 1.10 20.85 -8.87
CA LYS A 4 2.00 19.95 -9.61
C LYS A 4 3.45 20.47 -9.71
N ILE A 5 3.62 21.79 -9.75
CA ILE A 5 4.95 22.42 -9.77
C ILE A 5 5.60 22.32 -8.39
N THR A 6 4.85 22.55 -7.31
CA THR A 6 5.34 22.40 -5.94
C THR A 6 5.76 20.96 -5.65
N ASN A 7 4.94 19.96 -6.02
CA ASN A 7 5.26 18.53 -5.82
C ASN A 7 6.52 18.13 -6.61
N PHE A 8 6.69 18.67 -7.83
CA PHE A 8 7.90 18.46 -8.63
C PHE A 8 9.17 19.00 -7.94
N PHE A 9 9.15 20.23 -7.43
CA PHE A 9 10.31 20.79 -6.73
C PHE A 9 10.59 20.07 -5.41
N ARG A 10 9.55 19.66 -4.67
CA ARG A 10 9.67 18.84 -3.46
C ARG A 10 10.35 17.50 -3.76
N MET A 11 9.87 16.78 -4.76
CA MET A 11 10.49 15.53 -5.22
C MET A 11 11.93 15.74 -5.70
N ALA A 12 12.18 16.74 -6.55
CA ALA A 12 13.53 17.02 -7.03
C ALA A 12 14.49 17.31 -5.86
N SER A 13 13.97 17.96 -4.81
CA SER A 13 14.71 18.22 -3.58
C SER A 13 14.93 16.98 -2.71
N SER A 14 14.13 15.91 -2.83
CA SER A 14 14.28 14.66 -2.05
C SER A 14 15.24 13.65 -2.68
N LEU A 15 15.58 13.81 -3.97
CA LEU A 15 16.48 12.94 -4.73
C LEU A 15 17.96 13.37 -4.64
N LYS A 16 18.88 12.41 -4.68
CA LYS A 16 20.30 12.69 -4.98
C LYS A 16 20.49 12.89 -6.49
N LEU A 17 21.62 13.48 -6.90
CA LEU A 17 21.94 13.73 -8.31
C LEU A 17 21.79 12.48 -9.22
N PRO A 18 22.24 11.27 -8.82
CA PRO A 18 21.97 10.07 -9.62
C PRO A 18 20.46 9.74 -9.74
N GLY A 19 19.69 9.95 -8.67
CA GLY A 19 18.24 9.74 -8.67
C GLY A 19 17.48 10.77 -9.51
N LEU A 20 17.96 12.02 -9.56
CA LEU A 20 17.45 13.06 -10.46
C LEU A 20 17.69 12.65 -11.92
N ILE A 21 18.87 12.15 -12.27
CA ILE A 21 19.18 11.67 -13.62
C ILE A 21 18.25 10.51 -14.00
N SER A 22 18.07 9.52 -13.12
CA SER A 22 17.14 8.41 -13.32
C SER A 22 15.68 8.86 -13.48
N PHE A 23 15.25 9.86 -12.70
CA PHE A 23 13.92 10.46 -12.81
C PHE A 23 13.70 11.10 -14.19
N TYR A 24 14.61 11.98 -14.63
CA TYR A 24 14.48 12.64 -15.93
C TYR A 24 14.54 11.63 -17.08
N ARG A 25 15.39 10.60 -16.97
CA ARG A 25 15.45 9.49 -17.93
C ARG A 25 14.11 8.77 -18.03
N LEU A 26 13.48 8.44 -16.91
CA LEU A 26 12.17 7.78 -16.89
C LEU A 26 11.05 8.66 -17.43
N LYS A 27 11.01 9.94 -17.04
CA LYS A 27 9.90 10.85 -17.33
C LYS A 27 9.92 11.43 -18.74
N TYR A 28 11.11 11.72 -19.29
CA TYR A 28 11.24 12.49 -20.53
C TYR A 28 11.89 11.72 -21.68
N PHE A 29 12.48 10.54 -21.43
CA PHE A 29 13.03 9.71 -22.49
C PHE A 29 12.15 8.49 -22.73
N SER A 30 11.42 8.53 -23.85
CA SER A 30 10.62 7.44 -24.39
C SER A 30 11.53 6.39 -25.04
N GLY A 31 11.34 5.14 -24.63
CA GLY A 31 12.08 3.98 -25.11
C GLY A 31 11.72 2.75 -24.26
N ASP A 32 11.91 1.55 -24.84
CA ASP A 32 11.76 0.21 -24.22
C ASP A 32 12.81 -0.03 -23.11
N ASP A 33 13.02 0.95 -22.25
CA ASP A 33 13.86 0.84 -21.06
C ASP A 33 13.07 0.02 -20.02
N LYS A 34 12.97 -1.29 -20.25
CA LYS A 34 12.38 -2.27 -19.32
C LYS A 34 13.29 -2.54 -18.11
N GLY A 35 14.20 -1.61 -17.80
CA GLY A 35 15.22 -1.75 -16.78
C GLY A 35 14.72 -1.39 -15.38
N ILE A 36 15.48 -1.86 -14.38
CA ILE A 36 15.34 -1.42 -13.00
C ILE A 36 16.08 -0.10 -12.82
N HIS A 37 15.36 0.94 -12.41
CA HIS A 37 15.91 2.26 -12.16
C HIS A 37 16.18 2.46 -10.66
N LYS A 38 17.42 2.83 -10.33
CA LYS A 38 17.85 3.03 -8.93
C LYS A 38 17.66 4.48 -8.51
N PHE A 39 16.86 4.70 -7.47
CA PHE A 39 16.56 6.01 -6.92
C PHE A 39 17.14 6.15 -5.51
N PRO A 40 18.36 6.70 -5.38
CA PRO A 40 18.89 7.07 -4.08
C PRO A 40 18.25 8.38 -3.60
N LEU A 41 17.52 8.32 -2.49
CA LEU A 41 16.93 9.46 -1.81
C LEU A 41 17.95 10.13 -0.86
N LYS A 42 17.77 11.43 -0.57
CA LYS A 42 18.63 12.18 0.36
C LYS A 42 18.56 11.66 1.79
N ASN A 43 17.42 11.12 2.21
CA ASN A 43 17.24 10.49 3.52
C ASN A 43 17.95 9.12 3.64
N GLY A 44 18.65 8.67 2.59
CA GLY A 44 19.46 7.45 2.58
C GLY A 44 18.74 6.22 2.03
N LEU A 45 17.43 6.30 1.76
CA LEU A 45 16.69 5.21 1.12
C LEU A 45 17.16 4.99 -0.31
N ARG A 46 17.10 3.74 -0.76
CA ARG A 46 17.40 3.29 -2.12
C ARG A 46 16.19 2.52 -2.64
N LEU A 47 15.56 3.04 -3.67
CA LEU A 47 14.41 2.40 -4.32
C LEU A 47 14.83 1.82 -5.66
N ASN A 48 14.26 0.67 -6.02
CA ASN A 48 14.36 0.09 -7.35
C ASN A 48 12.98 0.16 -7.99
N ILE A 49 12.85 0.95 -9.05
CA ILE A 49 11.58 1.20 -9.73
C ILE A 49 11.63 0.54 -11.10
N ASN A 50 10.68 -0.34 -11.40
CA ASN A 50 10.46 -0.81 -12.77
C ASN A 50 9.64 0.24 -13.53
N LYS A 51 9.85 0.37 -14.83
CA LYS A 51 9.06 1.30 -15.68
C LYS A 51 7.62 0.81 -15.95
N ASN A 52 7.09 -0.15 -15.20
CA ASN A 52 5.68 -0.49 -15.29
C ASN A 52 4.84 0.64 -14.66
N GLU A 53 3.57 0.77 -15.04
CA GLU A 53 2.71 1.83 -14.51
C GLU A 53 2.57 1.74 -12.98
N GLY A 54 2.48 0.53 -12.42
CA GLY A 54 2.33 0.28 -10.98
C GLY A 54 3.45 0.85 -10.09
N ASP A 55 4.72 0.48 -10.30
CA ASP A 55 5.82 0.92 -9.42
C ASP A 55 6.00 2.45 -9.50
N LEU A 56 5.76 3.05 -10.67
CA LEU A 56 5.83 4.51 -10.86
C LEU A 56 4.71 5.21 -10.12
N THR A 57 3.47 4.76 -10.27
CA THR A 57 2.29 5.32 -9.58
C THR A 57 2.49 5.30 -8.06
N THR A 58 2.85 4.15 -7.49
CA THR A 58 3.12 4.03 -6.04
C THR A 58 4.28 4.93 -5.58
N PHE A 59 5.31 5.13 -6.42
CA PHE A 59 6.38 6.07 -6.09
C PHE A 59 5.89 7.51 -5.99
N PHE A 60 5.01 7.94 -6.91
CA PHE A 60 4.43 9.29 -6.87
C PHE A 60 3.53 9.47 -5.64
N GLU A 61 2.60 8.55 -5.39
CA GLU A 61 1.67 8.63 -4.26
C GLU A 61 2.40 8.72 -2.91
N VAL A 62 3.38 7.84 -2.69
CA VAL A 62 4.10 7.76 -1.41
C VAL A 62 5.10 8.90 -1.22
N PHE A 63 5.95 9.17 -2.22
CA PHE A 63 7.11 10.05 -2.05
C PHE A 63 6.93 11.46 -2.59
N ILE A 64 5.89 11.71 -3.40
CA ILE A 64 5.72 12.96 -4.14
C ILE A 64 4.45 13.67 -3.73
N ASP A 65 3.34 12.96 -3.63
CA ASP A 65 2.06 13.52 -3.23
C ASP A 65 1.91 13.49 -1.69
N GLU A 66 2.57 12.53 -1.01
CA GLU A 66 2.46 12.31 0.44
C GLU A 66 1.00 12.12 0.87
N ASP A 67 0.19 11.48 0.01
CA ASP A 67 -1.25 11.32 0.21
C ASP A 67 -1.58 10.60 1.52
N TYR A 68 -0.65 9.75 1.96
CA TYR A 68 -0.66 9.13 3.28
C TYR A 68 -0.01 10.06 4.31
N ALA A 69 -0.61 11.22 4.59
CA ALA A 69 -0.08 12.19 5.53
C ALA A 69 -0.09 11.64 6.97
N PHE A 70 1.00 10.99 7.39
CA PHE A 70 1.24 10.67 8.79
C PHE A 70 1.63 11.95 9.52
N GLY A 71 0.83 12.34 10.52
CA GLY A 71 1.19 13.41 11.45
C GLY A 71 2.53 13.14 12.15
N GLU A 72 2.98 14.08 12.97
CA GLU A 72 4.15 13.86 13.82
C GLU A 72 3.79 12.87 14.94
N ALA A 73 4.04 11.56 14.71
CA ALA A 73 4.03 10.62 15.81
C ALA A 73 5.31 10.84 16.62
N ALA A 74 5.16 11.49 17.77
CA ALA A 74 6.26 11.84 18.64
C ALA A 74 6.95 10.58 19.17
N ASN A 75 8.02 10.10 18.52
CA ASN A 75 9.01 9.17 19.10
C ASN A 75 8.51 7.87 19.80
N GLU A 76 7.25 7.50 19.62
CA GLU A 76 6.57 6.41 20.31
C GLU A 76 6.66 5.08 19.54
N SER A 77 6.58 3.99 20.29
CA SER A 77 6.46 2.63 19.75
C SER A 77 5.03 2.42 19.26
N ILE A 78 4.77 2.72 17.99
CA ILE A 78 3.47 2.54 17.34
C ILE A 78 3.45 1.27 16.47
N ASN A 79 2.29 0.66 16.30
CA ASN A 79 2.05 -0.47 15.43
C ASN A 79 1.25 -0.01 14.19
N ILE A 80 1.71 -0.40 13.00
CA ILE A 80 1.16 0.04 11.73
C ILE A 80 0.85 -1.17 10.85
N LEU A 81 -0.34 -1.18 10.25
CA LEU A 81 -0.72 -2.10 9.18
C LEU A 81 -0.52 -1.43 7.82
N ASP A 82 0.12 -2.15 6.90
CA ASP A 82 0.22 -1.80 5.48
C ASP A 82 -0.39 -2.95 4.67
N ILE A 83 -1.68 -2.82 4.33
CA ILE A 83 -2.47 -3.83 3.61
C ILE A 83 -2.47 -3.48 2.12
N GLY A 84 -1.98 -4.41 1.30
CA GLY A 84 -1.62 -4.15 -0.09
C GLY A 84 -0.36 -3.31 -0.18
N ALA A 85 0.71 -3.85 0.39
CA ALA A 85 1.98 -3.16 0.52
C ALA A 85 2.73 -2.98 -0.81
N ASN A 86 2.30 -3.67 -1.88
CA ASN A 86 2.91 -3.63 -3.21
C ASN A 86 4.43 -3.88 -3.10
N VAL A 87 5.27 -3.09 -3.77
CA VAL A 87 6.73 -3.19 -3.70
C VAL A 87 7.32 -2.64 -2.39
N GLY A 88 6.50 -2.29 -1.40
CA GLY A 88 6.92 -1.93 -0.03
C GLY A 88 7.37 -0.47 0.15
N PHE A 89 7.08 0.40 -0.81
CA PHE A 89 7.49 1.81 -0.78
C PHE A 89 6.93 2.58 0.40
N PHE A 90 5.65 2.38 0.70
CA PHE A 90 5.02 2.97 1.88
C PHE A 90 5.69 2.50 3.18
N SER A 91 5.81 1.19 3.36
CA SER A 91 6.51 0.60 4.52
C SER A 91 7.95 1.08 4.68
N LEU A 92 8.71 1.23 3.57
CA LEU A 92 10.05 1.82 3.60
C LEU A 92 10.05 3.26 4.11
N TYR A 93 9.15 4.08 3.58
CA TYR A 93 9.03 5.48 3.95
C TYR A 93 8.71 5.62 5.44
N ILE A 94 7.70 4.90 5.92
CA ILE A 94 7.25 4.92 7.31
C ILE A 94 8.31 4.34 8.26
N SER A 95 8.98 3.25 7.89
CA SER A 95 10.07 2.68 8.68
C SER A 95 11.18 3.71 8.94
N LYS A 96 11.53 4.49 7.91
CA LYS A 96 12.56 5.53 8.03
C LYS A 96 12.09 6.72 8.86
N LYS A 97 10.81 7.11 8.71
CA LYS A 97 10.20 8.22 9.45
C LYS A 97 10.00 7.87 10.94
N PHE A 98 9.67 6.62 11.25
CA PHE A 98 9.44 6.12 12.60
C PHE A 98 10.28 4.87 12.89
N PRO A 99 11.58 5.02 13.21
CA PRO A 99 12.49 3.89 13.42
C PRO A 99 12.11 2.94 14.56
N LYS A 100 11.23 3.38 15.48
CA LYS A 100 10.72 2.60 16.62
C LYS A 100 9.36 1.96 16.37
N ALA A 101 8.70 2.28 15.25
CA ALA A 101 7.41 1.67 14.91
C ALA A 101 7.60 0.20 14.56
N LYS A 102 6.58 -0.62 14.82
CA LYS A 102 6.44 -1.98 14.26
C LYS A 102 5.48 -1.90 13.08
N ILE A 103 5.94 -2.28 11.91
CA ILE A 103 5.13 -2.21 10.68
C ILE A 103 4.87 -3.65 10.22
N PHE A 104 3.63 -3.97 9.90
CA PHE A 104 3.21 -5.27 9.41
C PHE A 104 2.67 -5.10 7.99
N SER A 105 3.40 -5.61 7.01
CA SER A 105 3.14 -5.36 5.59
C SER A 105 2.60 -6.62 4.92
N PHE A 106 1.48 -6.49 4.23
CA PHE A 106 0.78 -7.61 3.58
C PHE A 106 0.78 -7.40 2.07
N GLU A 107 1.44 -8.29 1.35
CA GLU A 107 1.48 -8.28 -0.11
C GLU A 107 1.23 -9.71 -0.63
N PRO A 108 0.10 -9.96 -1.32
CA PRO A 108 -0.28 -11.31 -1.70
C PRO A 108 0.51 -11.89 -2.89
N PHE A 109 1.01 -11.06 -3.82
CA PHE A 109 1.64 -11.58 -5.03
C PHE A 109 3.09 -11.98 -4.78
N PRO A 110 3.49 -13.25 -5.02
CA PRO A 110 4.83 -13.73 -4.68
C PRO A 110 5.96 -12.92 -5.34
N GLU A 111 5.80 -12.52 -6.60
CA GLU A 111 6.83 -11.74 -7.31
C GLU A 111 6.94 -10.31 -6.78
N THR A 112 5.82 -9.67 -6.46
CA THR A 112 5.79 -8.35 -5.82
C THR A 112 6.35 -8.41 -4.39
N PHE A 113 5.99 -9.46 -3.64
CA PHE A 113 6.49 -9.72 -2.30
C PHE A 113 8.02 -9.90 -2.27
N LYS A 114 8.60 -10.62 -3.25
CA LYS A 114 10.07 -10.74 -3.40
C LYS A 114 10.72 -9.37 -3.61
N LYS A 115 10.12 -8.49 -4.41
CA LYS A 115 10.62 -7.11 -4.60
C LYS A 115 10.57 -6.32 -3.29
N LEU A 116 9.46 -6.39 -2.57
CA LEU A 116 9.28 -5.78 -1.25
C LEU A 116 10.35 -6.26 -0.25
N GLN A 117 10.61 -7.57 -0.17
CA GLN A 117 11.66 -8.10 0.71
C GLN A 117 13.06 -7.61 0.30
N SER A 118 13.34 -7.58 -1.00
CA SER A 118 14.60 -7.04 -1.54
C SER A 118 14.79 -5.58 -1.17
N HIS A 119 13.73 -4.77 -1.25
CA HIS A 119 13.74 -3.38 -0.81
C HIS A 119 14.07 -3.21 0.68
N PHE A 120 13.48 -4.02 1.54
CA PHE A 120 13.75 -3.97 2.98
C PHE A 120 15.19 -4.38 3.30
N SER A 121 15.67 -5.46 2.68
CA SER A 121 17.05 -5.93 2.84
C SER A 121 18.08 -4.88 2.40
N GLN A 122 17.90 -4.29 1.20
CA GLN A 122 18.81 -3.28 0.66
C GLN A 122 18.88 -1.98 1.49
N ASN A 123 17.83 -1.70 2.26
CA ASN A 123 17.74 -0.51 3.12
C ASN A 123 18.03 -0.81 4.59
N ASN A 124 18.42 -2.05 4.94
CA ASN A 124 18.67 -2.50 6.31
C ASN A 124 17.48 -2.23 7.24
N ILE A 125 16.28 -2.54 6.76
CA ILE A 125 15.03 -2.30 7.47
C ILE A 125 14.77 -3.47 8.41
N THR A 126 14.68 -3.19 9.71
CA THR A 126 14.57 -4.21 10.76
C THR A 126 13.26 -4.14 11.55
N ASN A 127 12.45 -3.10 11.33
CA ASN A 127 11.22 -2.85 12.07
C ASN A 127 9.95 -3.08 11.25
N VAL A 128 10.09 -3.74 10.09
CA VAL A 128 9.00 -4.17 9.23
C VAL A 128 8.96 -5.69 9.19
N THR A 129 7.77 -6.28 9.43
CA THR A 129 7.50 -7.71 9.30
C THR A 129 6.64 -7.94 8.06
N PRO A 130 7.20 -8.49 6.97
CA PRO A 130 6.46 -8.73 5.74
C PRO A 130 5.73 -10.09 5.77
N PHE A 131 4.48 -10.11 5.29
CA PHE A 131 3.66 -11.31 5.11
C PHE A 131 3.23 -11.45 3.66
N ASN A 132 3.48 -12.63 3.07
CA ASN A 132 2.98 -12.98 1.74
C ASN A 132 1.55 -13.52 1.85
N LEU A 133 0.62 -12.63 2.22
CA LEU A 133 -0.78 -12.92 2.49
C LEU A 133 -1.66 -11.80 1.91
N ALA A 134 -2.81 -12.18 1.36
CA ALA A 134 -3.94 -11.27 1.15
C ALA A 134 -4.70 -11.14 2.47
N VAL A 135 -5.03 -9.92 2.88
CA VAL A 135 -6.00 -9.74 3.96
C VAL A 135 -7.40 -9.70 3.34
N SER A 136 -8.31 -10.53 3.83
CA SER A 136 -9.67 -10.64 3.31
C SER A 136 -10.70 -10.85 4.43
N ASP A 137 -11.93 -11.19 4.06
CA ASP A 137 -13.00 -11.62 4.94
C ASP A 137 -13.06 -13.15 5.16
N PHE A 138 -12.09 -13.90 4.62
CA PHE A 138 -11.97 -15.36 4.79
C PHE A 138 -10.52 -15.83 5.01
N ASP A 139 -10.39 -17.05 5.53
CA ASP A 139 -9.11 -17.77 5.57
C ASP A 139 -9.09 -18.79 4.42
N GLY A 140 -7.91 -19.06 3.87
CA GLY A 140 -7.75 -20.10 2.85
C GLY A 140 -6.90 -19.61 1.69
N THR A 141 -7.28 -20.01 0.48
CA THR A 141 -6.63 -19.55 -0.76
C THR A 141 -7.64 -18.86 -1.67
N SER A 142 -7.15 -17.92 -2.47
CA SER A 142 -7.92 -17.27 -3.53
C SER A 142 -7.11 -17.22 -4.81
N LYS A 143 -7.79 -17.22 -5.96
CA LYS A 143 -7.17 -17.05 -7.27
C LYS A 143 -7.33 -15.61 -7.71
N PHE A 144 -6.22 -14.98 -8.04
CA PHE A 144 -6.19 -13.67 -8.65
C PHE A 144 -5.80 -13.78 -10.12
N TYR A 145 -6.40 -12.92 -10.93
CA TYR A 145 -6.13 -12.84 -12.35
C TYR A 145 -5.37 -11.55 -12.62
N SER A 146 -4.22 -11.68 -13.28
CA SER A 146 -3.39 -10.55 -13.69
C SER A 146 -3.36 -10.48 -15.21
N PHE A 147 -3.51 -9.27 -15.75
CA PHE A 147 -3.44 -9.00 -17.18
C PHE A 147 -2.10 -8.33 -17.49
N GLU A 148 -1.39 -8.78 -18.53
CA GLU A 148 -0.02 -8.33 -18.84
C GLU A 148 0.11 -6.80 -19.05
N TRP A 149 -0.99 -6.09 -19.28
CA TRP A 149 -1.00 -4.68 -19.68
C TRP A 149 -1.27 -3.67 -18.55
N THR A 150 -1.86 -4.07 -17.42
CA THR A 150 -2.42 -3.10 -16.46
C THR A 150 -1.57 -2.90 -15.21
N GLY A 151 -0.72 -3.86 -14.82
CA GLY A 151 -0.01 -3.79 -13.53
C GLY A 151 -0.92 -3.84 -12.28
N CYS A 152 -2.25 -3.81 -12.48
CA CYS A 152 -3.28 -4.01 -11.46
C CYS A 152 -3.62 -5.49 -11.37
N ASN A 153 -3.67 -6.01 -10.15
CA ASN A 153 -4.17 -7.35 -9.89
C ASN A 153 -5.47 -7.24 -9.12
N THR A 154 -6.55 -7.82 -9.65
CA THR A 154 -7.89 -7.68 -9.08
C THR A 154 -8.42 -9.04 -8.64
N LEU A 155 -9.13 -9.09 -7.50
CA LEU A 155 -10.01 -10.20 -7.16
C LEU A 155 -11.23 -10.13 -8.07
N VAL A 156 -11.44 -11.12 -8.93
CA VAL A 156 -12.70 -11.18 -9.70
C VAL A 156 -13.33 -12.56 -9.63
N ASP A 157 -14.58 -12.59 -9.15
CA ASP A 157 -15.50 -13.70 -9.34
C ASP A 157 -16.21 -13.52 -10.69
N GLY A 158 -15.70 -14.13 -11.77
CA GLY A 158 -16.31 -14.09 -13.11
C GLY A 158 -15.75 -15.15 -14.07
N GLU A 159 -16.49 -15.46 -15.13
CA GLU A 159 -16.00 -16.28 -16.24
C GLU A 159 -15.00 -15.46 -17.07
N PHE A 160 -13.71 -15.76 -16.95
CA PHE A 160 -12.65 -15.09 -17.71
C PHE A 160 -12.08 -15.98 -18.80
N ASP A 161 -11.61 -15.33 -19.86
CA ASP A 161 -10.77 -15.97 -20.86
C ASP A 161 -9.39 -16.25 -20.23
N GLU A 162 -9.21 -17.47 -19.73
CA GLU A 162 -7.95 -17.96 -19.15
C GLU A 162 -6.75 -17.79 -20.11
N SER A 163 -6.98 -17.66 -21.43
CA SER A 163 -5.90 -17.49 -22.40
C SER A 163 -5.22 -16.11 -22.36
N LEU A 164 -5.83 -15.12 -21.69
CA LEU A 164 -5.34 -13.75 -21.61
C LEU A 164 -4.90 -13.31 -20.21
N SER A 165 -4.94 -14.21 -19.22
CA SER A 165 -4.66 -13.88 -17.82
C SER A 165 -3.67 -14.85 -17.17
N THR A 166 -2.78 -14.31 -16.33
CA THR A 166 -1.96 -15.15 -15.45
C THR A 166 -2.70 -15.31 -14.12
N VAL A 167 -3.05 -16.56 -13.80
CA VAL A 167 -3.70 -16.94 -12.55
C VAL A 167 -2.65 -17.16 -11.46
N THR A 168 -2.77 -16.42 -10.36
CA THR A 168 -1.93 -16.59 -9.18
C THR A 168 -2.80 -17.02 -8.00
N GLU A 169 -2.50 -18.18 -7.41
CA GLU A 169 -3.08 -18.57 -6.13
C GLU A 169 -2.34 -17.86 -4.99
N VAL A 170 -3.09 -17.24 -4.09
CA VAL A 170 -2.55 -16.53 -2.93
C VAL A 170 -3.23 -17.03 -1.66
N ASN A 171 -2.47 -16.99 -0.55
CA ASN A 171 -3.02 -17.30 0.76
C ASN A 171 -3.74 -16.09 1.34
N CYS A 172 -4.91 -16.31 1.91
CA CYS A 172 -5.77 -15.30 2.52
C CYS A 172 -5.85 -15.49 4.03
N ILE A 173 -5.87 -14.37 4.75
CA ILE A 173 -6.12 -14.32 6.19
C ILE A 173 -7.22 -13.30 6.49
N LYS A 174 -8.11 -13.65 7.43
CA LYS A 174 -9.12 -12.71 7.90
C LYS A 174 -8.49 -11.49 8.58
N PHE A 175 -9.03 -10.30 8.33
CA PHE A 175 -8.65 -9.09 9.06
C PHE A 175 -8.75 -9.25 10.59
N ASP A 176 -9.74 -9.99 11.08
CA ASP A 176 -9.92 -10.30 12.51
C ASP A 176 -8.70 -10.97 13.17
N LYS A 177 -7.91 -11.70 12.40
CA LYS A 177 -6.76 -12.46 12.90
C LYS A 177 -5.46 -11.66 12.89
N LEU A 178 -5.46 -10.42 12.41
CA LEU A 178 -4.22 -9.64 12.30
C LEU A 178 -3.58 -9.36 13.66
N ARG A 179 -4.37 -9.20 14.73
CA ARG A 179 -3.83 -9.05 16.11
C ARG A 179 -3.10 -10.31 16.59
N GLU A 180 -3.68 -11.48 16.34
CA GLU A 180 -3.06 -12.76 16.67
C GLU A 180 -1.77 -12.96 15.87
N LEU A 181 -1.84 -12.77 14.54
CA LEU A 181 -0.71 -12.95 13.64
C LEU A 181 0.46 -12.02 13.96
N SER A 182 0.16 -10.76 14.28
CA SER A 182 1.18 -9.74 14.60
C SER A 182 1.69 -9.80 16.04
N GLY A 183 0.95 -10.46 16.94
CA GLY A 183 1.23 -10.47 18.37
C GLY A 183 1.00 -9.12 19.08
N VAL A 184 0.29 -8.18 18.45
CA VAL A 184 -0.04 -6.88 19.05
C VAL A 184 -1.55 -6.69 19.20
N GLN A 185 -1.96 -5.92 20.21
CA GLN A 185 -3.37 -5.75 20.57
C GLN A 185 -4.05 -4.58 19.86
N LYS A 186 -3.28 -3.56 19.47
CA LYS A 186 -3.77 -2.32 18.86
C LYS A 186 -2.81 -1.82 17.80
N PHE A 187 -3.37 -1.12 16.82
CA PHE A 187 -2.65 -0.45 15.76
C PHE A 187 -3.00 1.04 15.78
N GLU A 188 -2.00 1.90 15.67
CA GLU A 188 -2.21 3.34 15.57
C GLU A 188 -2.70 3.72 14.17
N TYR A 189 -2.27 2.98 13.15
CA TYR A 189 -2.59 3.24 11.76
C TYR A 189 -2.77 1.96 10.94
N ALA A 190 -3.71 2.00 10.00
CA ALA A 190 -3.79 1.06 8.89
C ALA A 190 -3.88 1.83 7.56
N LYS A 191 -2.91 1.59 6.67
CA LYS A 191 -3.05 1.87 5.24
C LYS A 191 -3.69 0.66 4.59
N ILE A 192 -4.76 0.89 3.83
CA ILE A 192 -5.49 -0.16 3.11
C ILE A 192 -5.65 0.29 1.67
N ASP A 193 -5.11 -0.50 0.77
CA ASP A 193 -5.24 -0.28 -0.67
C ASP A 193 -5.01 -1.65 -1.30
N CYS A 194 -6.13 -2.31 -1.60
CA CYS A 194 -6.17 -3.72 -1.93
C CYS A 194 -7.13 -3.98 -3.09
N GLU A 195 -7.18 -3.02 -4.02
CA GLU A 195 -7.75 -3.16 -5.37
C GLU A 195 -9.21 -3.68 -5.38
N GLY A 196 -10.04 -3.21 -4.44
CA GLY A 196 -11.47 -3.53 -4.33
C GLY A 196 -11.82 -4.52 -3.20
N SER A 197 -10.84 -5.20 -2.61
CA SER A 197 -11.07 -6.12 -1.50
C SER A 197 -11.32 -5.42 -0.14
N GLU A 198 -11.14 -4.10 -0.08
CA GLU A 198 -11.32 -3.31 1.14
C GLU A 198 -12.74 -3.37 1.69
N TYR A 199 -13.75 -3.43 0.81
CA TYR A 199 -15.15 -3.48 1.18
C TYR A 199 -15.52 -4.80 1.86
N PRO A 200 -15.44 -5.97 1.21
CA PRO A 200 -15.79 -7.22 1.86
C PRO A 200 -14.96 -7.46 3.11
N MET A 201 -13.64 -7.16 3.07
CA MET A 201 -12.75 -7.29 4.21
C MET A 201 -13.27 -6.56 5.45
N LEU A 202 -13.51 -5.24 5.36
CA LEU A 202 -13.90 -4.45 6.53
C LEU A 202 -15.38 -4.56 6.87
N LEU A 203 -16.27 -4.72 5.89
CA LEU A 203 -17.71 -4.85 6.15
C LEU A 203 -18.05 -6.15 6.88
N ASN A 204 -17.28 -7.22 6.63
CA ASN A 204 -17.47 -8.53 7.26
C ASN A 204 -16.55 -8.76 8.49
N SER A 205 -15.65 -7.83 8.80
CA SER A 205 -14.83 -7.88 10.02
C SER A 205 -15.65 -7.62 11.27
N SER A 206 -15.26 -8.23 12.40
CA SER A 206 -15.86 -7.90 13.70
C SER A 206 -15.59 -6.45 14.10
N ASP A 207 -16.52 -5.87 14.85
CA ASP A 207 -16.35 -4.53 15.42
C ASP A 207 -15.10 -4.44 16.30
N GLU A 208 -14.75 -5.52 17.01
CA GLU A 208 -13.55 -5.60 17.83
C GLU A 208 -12.26 -5.48 17.00
N ALA A 209 -12.21 -6.14 15.84
CA ALA A 209 -11.07 -6.03 14.94
C ALA A 209 -10.95 -4.62 14.36
N ILE A 210 -12.07 -4.00 13.97
CA ILE A 210 -12.09 -2.64 13.42
C ILE A 210 -11.68 -1.62 14.50
N LEU A 211 -12.18 -1.77 15.73
CA LEU A 211 -11.85 -0.88 16.86
C LEU A 211 -10.42 -1.06 17.40
N ALA A 212 -9.70 -2.09 16.96
CA ALA A 212 -8.30 -2.27 17.30
C ALA A 212 -7.37 -1.28 16.56
N VAL A 213 -7.84 -0.62 15.50
CA VAL A 213 -7.06 0.32 14.70
C VAL A 213 -7.52 1.75 14.97
N LYS A 214 -6.68 2.61 15.51
CA LYS A 214 -7.07 3.99 15.84
C LYS A 214 -7.36 4.85 14.62
N LYS A 215 -6.59 4.68 13.53
CA LYS A 215 -6.70 5.50 12.33
C LYS A 215 -6.60 4.66 11.06
N TYR A 216 -7.49 4.94 10.11
CA TYR A 216 -7.50 4.33 8.80
C TYR A 216 -7.22 5.36 7.72
N ILE A 217 -6.43 4.95 6.72
CA ILE A 217 -6.34 5.57 5.41
C ILE A 217 -6.64 4.47 4.40
N ILE A 218 -7.78 4.58 3.72
CA ILE A 218 -8.30 3.54 2.84
C ILE A 218 -8.44 4.11 1.44
N GLU A 219 -7.80 3.47 0.47
CA GLU A 219 -8.05 3.69 -0.94
C GLU A 219 -9.30 2.93 -1.36
N MET A 220 -10.28 3.69 -1.81
CA MET A 220 -11.60 3.20 -2.20
C MET A 220 -11.65 3.02 -3.70
N HIS A 221 -11.62 1.76 -4.12
CA HIS A 221 -11.78 1.38 -5.52
C HIS A 221 -13.27 1.37 -5.89
N ASN A 222 -13.54 1.46 -7.18
CA ASN A 222 -14.90 1.31 -7.68
C ASN A 222 -15.33 -0.15 -7.55
N SER A 223 -16.56 -0.37 -7.11
CA SER A 223 -17.16 -1.70 -7.00
C SER A 223 -18.58 -1.66 -7.56
N GLU A 224 -18.99 -2.73 -8.22
CA GLU A 224 -20.39 -2.90 -8.65
C GLU A 224 -21.31 -3.27 -7.47
N LYS A 225 -20.75 -3.92 -6.45
CA LYS A 225 -21.48 -4.47 -5.30
C LYS A 225 -21.53 -3.50 -4.12
N TYR A 226 -20.48 -2.69 -3.95
CA TYR A 226 -20.32 -1.83 -2.79
C TYR A 226 -20.20 -0.37 -3.20
N SER A 227 -20.80 0.50 -2.39
CA SER A 227 -20.65 1.93 -2.52
C SER A 227 -19.56 2.45 -1.58
N LYS A 228 -18.91 3.56 -1.95
CA LYS A 228 -17.99 4.30 -1.08
C LYS A 228 -18.64 4.73 0.25
N ASP A 229 -19.96 4.80 0.32
CA ASP A 229 -20.71 5.11 1.55
C ASP A 229 -20.76 3.93 2.53
N ASP A 230 -20.66 2.68 2.06
CA ASP A 230 -20.80 1.50 2.92
C ASP A 230 -19.70 1.45 4.00
N LEU A 231 -18.44 1.64 3.59
CA LEU A 231 -17.32 1.71 4.53
C LEU A 231 -17.41 2.93 5.45
N ALA A 232 -17.79 4.08 4.90
CA ALA A 232 -17.96 5.31 5.68
C ALA A 232 -19.02 5.15 6.77
N ASN A 233 -20.15 4.52 6.43
CA ASN A 233 -21.25 4.26 7.34
C ASN A 233 -20.86 3.24 8.43
N LYS A 234 -20.18 2.15 8.05
CA LYS A 234 -19.66 1.16 9.01
C LYS A 234 -18.73 1.81 10.03
N LEU A 235 -17.75 2.59 9.58
CA LEU A 235 -16.78 3.26 10.46
C LEU A 235 -17.45 4.35 11.31
N THR A 236 -18.34 5.16 10.73
CA THR A 236 -19.10 6.17 11.49
C THR A 236 -19.97 5.52 12.57
N GLY A 237 -20.63 4.40 12.26
CA GLY A 237 -21.44 3.64 13.22
C GLY A 237 -20.65 3.08 14.40
N LEU A 238 -19.34 2.88 14.23
CA LEU A 238 -18.41 2.48 15.29
C LEU A 238 -17.78 3.66 16.03
N GLY A 239 -18.16 4.90 15.70
CA GLY A 239 -17.71 6.11 16.40
C GLY A 239 -16.50 6.81 15.76
N TYR A 240 -16.03 6.36 14.60
CA TYR A 240 -14.96 7.07 13.89
C TYR A 240 -15.47 8.39 13.30
N LYS A 241 -14.62 9.42 13.34
CA LYS A 241 -14.78 10.61 12.52
C LYS A 241 -14.26 10.30 11.11
N VAL A 242 -15.16 10.31 10.14
CA VAL A 242 -14.83 9.97 8.74
C VAL A 242 -14.75 11.22 7.88
N HIS A 243 -13.69 11.34 7.09
CA HIS A 243 -13.52 12.32 6.02
C HIS A 243 -13.14 11.58 4.74
N ARG A 244 -13.75 11.95 3.60
CA ARG A 244 -13.47 11.35 2.30
C ARG A 244 -13.06 12.38 1.26
N THR A 245 -12.19 11.95 0.37
CA THR A 245 -11.92 12.59 -0.91
C THR A 245 -12.54 11.72 -2.02
N GLU A 246 -12.18 11.96 -3.29
CA GLU A 246 -12.65 11.14 -4.40
C GLU A 246 -12.24 9.67 -4.24
N ASN A 247 -10.99 9.40 -3.88
CA ASN A 247 -10.43 8.04 -3.82
C ASN A 247 -10.00 7.60 -2.42
N LEU A 248 -9.82 8.51 -1.47
CA LEU A 248 -9.36 8.17 -0.12
C LEU A 248 -10.44 8.38 0.93
N LEU A 249 -10.50 7.46 1.88
CA LEU A 249 -11.26 7.57 3.13
C LEU A 249 -10.29 7.62 4.31
N PHE A 250 -10.44 8.66 5.12
CA PHE A 250 -9.75 8.84 6.38
C PHE A 250 -10.75 8.62 7.52
N ALA A 251 -10.38 7.80 8.50
CA ALA A 251 -11.19 7.60 9.69
C ALA A 251 -10.33 7.61 10.95
N GLU A 252 -10.75 8.31 12.00
CA GLU A 252 -10.03 8.35 13.28
C GLU A 252 -10.96 8.37 14.51
N ILE A 253 -10.49 7.78 15.62
CA ILE A 253 -11.16 7.77 16.93
C ILE A 253 -10.22 8.15 18.09
#